data_AF-A0AAW9JV70-F1
#
_entry.id   AF-A0AAW9JV70-F1
#
_cell.length_a   1.000
_cell.length_b   1.000
_cell.length_c   1.000
_cell.angle_alpha   90.00
_cell.angle_beta   90.00
_cell.angle_gamma   90.00
#
_symmetry.space_group_name_H-M   'P 1'
#
loop_
_entity.id
_entity.type
_entity.pdbx_description
1 polymer ?
#
loop_
_entity_poly.entity_id
_entity_poly.type
_entity_poly.pdbx_seq_one_letter_code
_entity_poly.pdbx_strand_id
1 'polypeptide(L)'
;MAKFQIDLKQSQELENKMKQVPENAERLVNEVVHTKGPKYALEGIIEFMPLSDRDKAHAKLSNPLKIILINLGFEVLPKPKFRFLVFPNDGLGRSNPVARQFFEKGLDSRSEKILNEVMVALQKAIEI
;
A
#
# COMPACT_ATOMS: atom_id res chain seq x y z
N MET A 1 10.36 -2.56 0.33
CA MET A 1 9.28 -2.46 -0.69
C MET A 1 8.00 -2.88 -0.01
N ALA A 2 6.84 -2.42 -0.45
CA ALA A 2 5.58 -2.86 0.16
C ALA A 2 4.69 -3.49 -0.90
N LYS A 3 4.02 -4.58 -0.56
CA LYS A 3 3.07 -5.25 -1.45
C LYS A 3 1.76 -5.41 -0.71
N PHE A 4 0.71 -4.83 -1.27
CA PHE A 4 -0.64 -5.07 -0.80
C PHE A 4 -1.28 -6.12 -1.70
N GLN A 5 -1.71 -7.21 -1.09
CA GLN A 5 -2.55 -8.21 -1.73
C GLN A 5 -3.67 -8.55 -0.77
N ILE A 6 -4.87 -8.68 -1.31
CA ILE A 6 -5.99 -9.18 -0.54
C ILE A 6 -5.77 -10.68 -0.37
N ASP A 7 -5.39 -11.10 0.85
CA ASP A 7 -5.39 -12.51 1.24
C ASP A 7 -6.79 -12.86 1.78
N LEU A 8 -7.43 -13.84 1.14
CA LEU A 8 -8.76 -14.37 1.48
C LEU A 8 -8.85 -14.83 2.95
N LYS A 9 -7.71 -15.13 3.59
CA LYS A 9 -7.65 -15.53 5.00
C LYS A 9 -8.03 -14.44 5.99
N GLN A 10 -8.11 -13.16 5.59
CA GLN A 10 -8.38 -12.05 6.51
C GLN A 10 -9.86 -11.68 6.65
N SER A 11 -10.77 -12.20 5.82
CA SER A 11 -12.20 -11.96 6.04
C SER A 11 -13.10 -12.96 5.29
N GLN A 12 -13.70 -13.88 6.04
CA GLN A 12 -14.83 -14.69 5.57
C GLN A 12 -15.98 -13.81 5.04
N GLU A 13 -16.12 -12.60 5.59
CA GLU A 13 -17.11 -11.62 5.17
C GLU A 13 -16.84 -11.08 3.76
N LEU A 14 -15.56 -10.82 3.43
CA LEU A 14 -15.18 -10.42 2.08
C LEU A 14 -15.53 -11.51 1.07
N GLU A 15 -15.19 -12.77 1.36
CA GLU A 15 -15.54 -13.91 0.51
C GLU A 15 -17.06 -14.02 0.33
N ASN A 16 -17.82 -13.89 1.42
CA ASN A 16 -19.28 -13.96 1.39
C ASN A 16 -19.90 -12.82 0.57
N LYS A 17 -19.33 -11.61 0.61
CA LYS A 17 -19.78 -10.47 -0.21
C LYS A 17 -19.44 -10.67 -1.69
N MET A 18 -18.22 -11.15 -1.99
CA MET A 18 -17.83 -11.44 -3.37
C MET A 18 -18.71 -12.52 -4.01
N LYS A 19 -19.11 -13.55 -3.24
CA LYS A 19 -20.04 -14.60 -3.70
C LYS A 19 -21.43 -14.08 -4.07
N GLN A 20 -21.86 -12.95 -3.50
CA GLN A 20 -23.15 -12.34 -3.81
C GLN A 20 -23.12 -11.53 -5.12
N VAL A 21 -21.92 -11.14 -5.59
CA VAL A 21 -21.72 -10.39 -6.84
C VAL A 21 -20.65 -11.04 -7.74
N PRO A 22 -20.77 -12.35 -8.07
CA PRO A 22 -19.67 -13.14 -8.62
C PRO A 22 -19.13 -12.62 -9.95
N GLU A 23 -19.98 -12.07 -10.81
CA GLU A 23 -19.59 -11.55 -12.13
C GLU A 23 -18.85 -10.19 -12.05
N ASN A 24 -19.08 -9.42 -10.99
CA ASN A 24 -18.56 -8.05 -10.83
C ASN A 24 -17.54 -7.90 -9.70
N ALA A 25 -17.41 -8.89 -8.81
CA ALA A 25 -16.60 -8.82 -7.60
C ALA A 25 -15.14 -8.44 -7.89
N GLU A 26 -14.47 -9.18 -8.77
CA GLU A 26 -13.07 -8.94 -9.12
C GLU A 26 -12.85 -7.55 -9.73
N ARG A 27 -13.75 -7.12 -10.63
CA ARG A 27 -13.69 -5.79 -11.25
C ARG A 27 -13.83 -4.69 -10.21
N LEU A 28 -14.82 -4.80 -9.33
CA LEU A 28 -15.08 -3.82 -8.26
C LEU A 28 -13.92 -3.74 -7.27
N VAL A 29 -13.37 -4.90 -6.89
CA VAL A 29 -12.21 -4.96 -6.00
C VAL A 29 -11.01 -4.29 -6.66
N ASN A 30 -10.68 -4.64 -7.92
CA ASN A 30 -9.58 -4.01 -8.65
C ASN A 30 -9.77 -2.50 -8.80
N GLU A 31 -10.99 -2.03 -9.08
CA GLU A 31 -11.29 -0.61 -9.18
C GLU A 31 -10.95 0.14 -7.89
N VAL A 32 -11.40 -0.37 -6.74
CA VAL A 32 -11.10 0.25 -5.44
C VAL A 32 -9.61 0.14 -5.10
N VAL A 33 -9.05 -1.05 -5.26
CA VAL A 33 -7.65 -1.33 -4.91
C VAL A 33 -6.71 -0.51 -5.77
N HIS A 34 -6.99 -0.30 -7.06
CA HIS A 34 -6.11 0.45 -7.96
C HIS A 34 -6.28 1.97 -7.86
N THR A 35 -7.46 2.46 -7.44
CA THR A 35 -7.72 3.90 -7.32
C THR A 35 -7.42 4.47 -5.93
N LYS A 36 -7.86 3.78 -4.87
CA LYS A 36 -7.73 4.25 -3.47
C LYS A 36 -6.51 3.65 -2.77
N GLY A 37 -6.24 2.37 -3.02
CA GLY A 37 -5.16 1.61 -2.37
C GLY A 37 -3.79 2.30 -2.44
N PRO A 38 -3.26 2.56 -3.66
CA PRO A 38 -2.01 3.25 -3.87
C PRO A 38 -1.92 4.60 -3.18
N LYS A 39 -3.01 5.38 -3.18
CA LYS A 39 -3.02 6.70 -2.55
C LYS A 39 -2.78 6.57 -1.05
N TYR A 40 -3.55 5.72 -0.37
CA TYR A 40 -3.38 5.54 1.07
C TYR A 40 -2.03 4.93 1.41
N ALA A 41 -1.57 3.92 0.67
CA ALA A 41 -0.27 3.31 0.92
C ALA A 41 0.89 4.31 0.72
N LEU A 42 0.84 5.16 -0.31
CA LEU A 42 1.84 6.20 -0.51
C LEU A 42 1.84 7.22 0.64
N GLU A 43 0.66 7.69 1.05
CA GLU A 43 0.51 8.60 2.19
C GLU A 43 1.11 8.01 3.47
N GLY A 44 0.76 6.76 3.81
CA GLY A 44 1.30 6.05 4.96
C GLY A 44 2.82 5.87 4.89
N ILE A 45 3.33 5.34 3.79
CA ILE A 45 4.78 5.10 3.63
C ILE A 45 5.57 6.42 3.71
N ILE A 46 5.07 7.50 3.08
CA ILE A 46 5.70 8.81 3.15
C ILE A 46 5.71 9.36 4.57
N GLU A 47 4.62 9.19 5.31
CA GLU A 47 4.50 9.63 6.71
C GLU A 47 5.61 9.01 7.59
N PHE A 48 5.83 7.69 7.47
CA PHE A 48 6.86 6.96 8.21
C PHE A 48 8.30 7.16 7.67
N MET A 49 8.48 7.76 6.48
CA MET A 49 9.83 8.04 5.99
C MET A 49 10.57 9.03 6.89
N PRO A 50 11.86 8.77 7.18
CA PRO A 50 12.67 9.66 7.98
C PRO A 50 12.99 10.96 7.24
N LEU A 51 13.02 12.06 7.98
CA LEU A 51 13.54 13.34 7.54
C LEU A 51 14.77 13.69 8.39
N SER A 52 15.84 14.17 7.76
CA SER A 52 17.06 14.59 8.47
C SER A 52 17.11 16.10 8.55
N ASP A 53 17.71 16.66 9.60
CA ASP A 53 17.83 18.12 9.79
C ASP A 53 18.90 18.80 8.91
N ARG A 54 19.39 18.11 7.88
CA ARG A 54 20.43 18.63 6.97
C ARG A 54 19.76 19.41 5.85
N ASP A 55 20.29 20.58 5.54
CA ASP A 55 19.82 21.41 4.42
C ASP A 55 20.17 20.78 3.06
N LYS A 56 19.31 19.86 2.60
CA LYS A 56 19.43 19.07 1.36
C LYS A 56 18.06 18.68 0.84
N ALA A 57 17.97 18.38 -0.46
CA ALA A 57 16.76 17.77 -1.01
C ALA A 57 16.49 16.40 -0.38
N HIS A 58 15.32 16.23 0.24
CA HIS A 58 14.94 14.98 0.91
C HIS A 58 14.07 14.09 0.01
N ALA A 59 14.32 12.79 0.07
CA ALA A 59 13.52 11.79 -0.64
C ALA A 59 12.03 11.89 -0.28
N LYS A 60 11.70 12.04 1.01
CA LYS A 60 10.33 12.20 1.52
C LYS A 60 9.52 13.27 0.79
N LEU A 61 10.17 14.35 0.35
CA LEU A 61 9.55 15.50 -0.31
C LEU A 61 9.65 15.46 -1.84
N SER A 62 10.31 14.44 -2.41
CA SER A 62 10.69 14.39 -3.82
C SER A 62 9.91 13.35 -4.64
N ASN A 63 8.72 12.94 -4.19
CA ASN A 63 7.90 11.89 -4.80
C ASN A 63 8.73 10.62 -5.14
N PRO A 64 9.26 9.91 -4.13
CA PRO A 64 10.33 8.94 -4.36
C PRO A 64 9.83 7.56 -4.77
N LEU A 65 8.52 7.33 -4.72
CA LEU A 65 7.89 6.03 -4.88
C LEU A 65 7.15 5.95 -6.22
N LYS A 66 6.98 4.73 -6.71
CA LYS A 66 6.15 4.36 -7.85
C LYS A 66 5.28 3.16 -7.48
N ILE A 67 4.21 2.98 -8.24
CA ILE A 67 3.23 1.93 -8.04
C ILE A 67 3.25 0.97 -9.23
N ILE A 68 3.12 -0.33 -8.95
CA ILE A 68 2.82 -1.35 -9.94
C ILE A 68 1.48 -1.97 -9.55
N LEU A 69 0.50 -1.91 -10.44
CA LEU A 69 -0.80 -2.55 -10.23
C LEU A 69 -0.70 -4.02 -10.59
N ILE A 70 -1.34 -4.87 -9.78
CA ILE A 70 -1.46 -6.31 -10.01
C ILE A 70 -2.91 -6.73 -9.77
N ASN A 71 -3.29 -7.94 -10.17
CA ASN A 71 -4.64 -8.40 -9.88
C ASN A 71 -4.87 -8.47 -8.37
N LEU A 72 -5.98 -7.88 -7.91
CA LEU A 72 -6.41 -7.79 -6.51
C LEU A 72 -5.34 -7.19 -5.58
N GLY A 73 -4.47 -6.32 -6.10
CA GLY A 73 -3.36 -5.78 -5.33
C GLY A 73 -2.55 -4.70 -6.04
N PHE A 74 -1.49 -4.26 -5.36
CA PHE A 74 -0.49 -3.36 -5.92
C PHE A 74 0.83 -3.49 -5.15
N GLU A 75 1.90 -3.02 -5.77
CA GLU A 75 3.24 -2.93 -5.19
C GLU A 75 3.70 -1.47 -5.14
N VAL A 76 4.31 -1.09 -4.03
CA VAL A 76 4.98 0.20 -3.84
C VAL A 76 6.48 -0.01 -3.86
N LEU A 77 7.13 0.61 -4.85
CA LEU A 77 8.55 0.48 -5.09
C LEU A 77 9.23 1.86 -5.11
N PRO A 78 10.52 1.96 -4.73
CA PRO A 78 11.28 3.17 -5.00
C PRO A 78 11.43 3.38 -6.52
N LYS A 79 11.36 4.63 -6.97
CA LYS A 79 11.81 5.00 -8.32
C LYS A 79 13.33 4.75 -8.45
N PRO A 80 13.88 4.59 -9.67
CA PRO A 80 15.29 4.27 -9.89
C PRO A 80 16.29 5.15 -9.12
N LYS A 81 16.04 6.48 -9.09
CA LYS A 81 16.85 7.46 -8.34
C LYS A 81 16.84 7.25 -6.83
N PHE A 82 15.78 6.64 -6.29
CA PHE A 82 15.55 6.44 -4.85
C PHE A 82 15.69 4.98 -4.41
N ARG A 83 16.29 4.10 -5.23
CA ARG A 83 16.55 2.69 -4.84
C ARG A 83 17.35 2.56 -3.55
N PHE A 84 18.14 3.58 -3.21
CA PHE A 84 18.84 3.62 -1.93
C PHE A 84 17.91 3.57 -0.71
N LEU A 85 16.59 3.84 -0.85
CA LEU A 85 15.62 3.77 0.24
C LEU A 85 15.47 2.37 0.85
N VAL A 86 15.90 1.30 0.17
CA VAL A 86 15.94 -0.05 0.74
C VAL A 86 16.89 -0.10 1.94
N PHE A 87 18.04 0.56 1.86
CA PHE A 87 19.03 0.56 2.95
C PHE A 87 18.50 1.15 4.28
N PRO A 88 17.95 2.39 4.32
CA PRO A 88 17.37 2.92 5.55
C PRO A 88 16.06 2.25 5.95
N ASN A 89 15.36 1.56 5.04
CA ASN A 89 14.21 0.74 5.41
C ASN A 89 14.65 -0.47 6.25
N ASP A 90 15.65 -1.19 5.74
CA ASP A 90 16.06 -2.50 6.26
C ASP A 90 17.20 -2.39 7.29
N GLY A 91 17.72 -1.18 7.53
CA GLY A 91 18.83 -0.96 8.46
C GLY A 91 20.15 -1.50 7.94
N LEU A 92 20.35 -1.50 6.62
CA LEU A 92 21.53 -2.06 5.99
C LEU A 92 22.65 -1.02 5.89
N GLY A 93 23.86 -1.40 6.31
CA GLY A 93 25.08 -0.62 6.17
C GLY A 93 25.56 0.06 7.46
N ARG A 94 26.80 0.56 7.43
CA ARG A 94 27.53 1.06 8.62
C ARG A 94 26.93 2.33 9.22
N SER A 95 26.32 3.19 8.41
CA SER A 95 25.88 4.53 8.82
C SER A 95 24.43 4.61 9.30
N ASN A 96 23.62 3.56 9.10
CA ASN A 96 22.23 3.52 9.57
C ASN A 96 21.80 2.06 9.80
N PRO A 97 22.30 1.40 10.87
CA PRO A 97 22.05 -0.01 11.13
C PRO A 97 20.62 -0.31 11.65
N VAL A 98 19.84 0.72 11.93
CA VAL A 98 18.49 0.57 12.51
C VAL A 98 17.46 0.49 11.39
N ALA A 99 16.78 -0.65 11.31
CA ALA A 99 15.66 -0.85 10.39
C ALA A 99 14.48 0.05 10.76
N ARG A 100 14.06 0.90 9.83
CA ARG A 100 12.91 1.79 10.03
C ARG A 100 11.60 1.16 9.60
N GLN A 101 11.65 0.27 8.60
CA GLN A 101 10.49 -0.48 8.08
C GLN A 101 9.32 0.42 7.68
N PHE A 102 9.61 1.57 7.06
CA PHE A 102 8.59 2.54 6.70
C PHE A 102 7.73 2.08 5.52
N PHE A 103 8.23 1.17 4.68
CA PHE A 103 7.41 0.51 3.67
C PHE A 103 6.32 -0.36 4.31
N GLU A 104 6.71 -1.20 5.26
CA GLU A 104 5.85 -2.17 5.93
C GLU A 104 4.87 -1.45 6.85
N LYS A 105 5.37 -0.64 7.80
CA LYS A 105 4.54 0.14 8.74
C LYS A 105 3.58 1.09 8.03
N GLY A 106 4.05 1.72 6.96
CA GLY A 106 3.23 2.64 6.17
C GLY A 106 2.08 1.94 5.46
N LEU A 107 2.30 0.74 4.93
CA LEU A 107 1.24 -0.04 4.31
C LEU A 107 0.30 -0.65 5.36
N ASP A 108 0.84 -1.22 6.43
CA ASP A 108 0.06 -1.86 7.50
C ASP A 108 -0.90 -0.86 8.15
N SER A 109 -0.44 0.37 8.42
CA SER A 109 -1.27 1.43 9.01
C SER A 109 -2.46 1.88 8.13
N ARG A 110 -2.48 1.47 6.86
CA ARG A 110 -3.52 1.82 5.88
C ARG A 110 -4.28 0.60 5.36
N SER A 111 -3.82 -0.61 5.66
CA SER A 111 -4.37 -1.85 5.09
C SER A 111 -5.83 -2.07 5.46
N GLU A 112 -6.20 -1.83 6.73
CA GLU A 112 -7.60 -1.93 7.18
C GLU A 112 -8.51 -0.92 6.45
N LYS A 113 -8.02 0.31 6.26
CA LYS A 113 -8.76 1.34 5.52
C LYS A 113 -9.00 0.93 4.06
N ILE A 114 -8.00 0.35 3.41
CA ILE A 114 -8.13 -0.15 2.04
C ILE A 114 -9.16 -1.29 1.98
N LEU A 115 -9.09 -2.23 2.93
CA LEU A 115 -10.05 -3.35 3.01
C LEU A 115 -11.48 -2.85 3.24
N ASN A 116 -11.68 -1.89 4.13
CA ASN A 116 -12.99 -1.31 4.41
C ASN A 116 -13.60 -0.65 3.16
N GLU A 117 -12.80 0.04 2.36
CA GLU A 117 -13.25 0.63 1.10
C GLU A 117 -13.70 -0.43 0.08
N VAL A 118 -13.00 -1.56 0.04
CA VAL A 118 -13.39 -2.71 -0.80
C VAL A 118 -14.71 -3.30 -0.31
N MET A 119 -14.85 -3.52 1.00
CA MET A 119 -16.09 -4.05 1.59
C MET A 119 -17.28 -3.13 1.35
N VAL A 120 -17.09 -1.80 1.44
CA VAL A 120 -18.14 -0.82 1.15
C VAL A 120 -18.54 -0.85 -0.32
N ALA A 121 -17.59 -0.98 -1.24
CA ALA A 121 -17.89 -1.05 -2.67
C ALA A 121 -18.67 -2.33 -3.02
N LEU A 122 -18.29 -3.47 -2.45
CA LEU A 122 -19.02 -4.73 -2.64
C LEU A 122 -20.42 -4.67 -2.03
N GLN A 123 -20.57 -4.09 -0.83
CA GLN A 123 -21.87 -3.91 -0.18
C GLN A 123 -22.82 -3.07 -1.05
N LYS A 124 -22.33 -1.96 -1.61
CA LYS A 124 -23.12 -1.12 -2.52
C LYS A 124 -23.56 -1.85 -3.78
N ALA A 125 -22.78 -2.80 -4.27
CA ALA A 125 -23.13 -3.60 -5.44
C ALA A 125 -24.18 -4.69 -5.13
N ILE A 126 -24.30 -5.12 -3.87
CA ILE A 126 -25.32 -6.09 -3.43
C ILE A 126 -26.69 -5.41 -3.27
N GLU A 127 -26.72 -4.14 -2.90
CA GLU A 127 -27.94 -3.37 -2.69
C GLU A 127 -28.61 -2.88 -3.99
N ILE A 128 -27.97 -3.09 -5.14
CA ILE A 128 -28.45 -2.72 -6.48
C ILE A 128 -29.14 -3.94 -7.11
#